data_AF-A0A933I097-F1
#
_entry.id   AF-A0A933I097-F1
#
_cell.length_a   1.000
_cell.length_b   1.000
_cell.length_c   1.000
_cell.angle_alpha   90.00
_cell.angle_beta   90.00
_cell.angle_gamma   90.00
#
_symmetry.space_group_name_H-M   'P 1'
#
loop_
_entity.id
_entity.type
_entity.pdbx_description
1 polymer ?
#
loop_
_entity_poly.entity_id
_entity_poly.type
_entity_poly.pdbx_seq_one_letter_code
_entity_poly.pdbx_strand_id
1 'polypeptide(L)'
;MTHVVTLIVSLAAVSHGAELALPNFEAAITGLRAQILATRVEQVQARNAAAASDLDRLASDTRGLQWTAQRLRFDLSDIRRRAQRYQPSNDPFFRSDLNRVVWNLRDLAWAVQRIRMDADRLAMNAQPDPNLVSAARRFKDSFTWSESEIGWVANEARWAEWDIRRAGFSMEAWDVSRYSGDAERDIRDAHRSADEILRKVQQPVPQPTPAPQS
;
A
#
# COMPACT_ATOMS: atom_id res chain seq x y z
N MET A 1 13.79 7.78 -23.62
CA MET A 1 14.44 7.80 -24.94
C MET A 1 15.11 6.45 -25.15
N THR A 2 14.60 5.70 -26.13
CA THR A 2 15.27 4.66 -26.94
C THR A 2 16.15 3.62 -26.22
N HIS A 3 15.54 2.48 -25.84
CA HIS A 3 16.23 1.19 -25.88
C HIS A 3 15.85 0.47 -27.18
N VAL A 4 16.72 0.61 -28.17
CA VAL A 4 16.71 -0.20 -29.39
C VAL A 4 17.29 -1.55 -29.02
N VAL A 5 16.44 -2.59 -28.96
CA VAL A 5 16.88 -3.98 -28.80
C VAL A 5 17.32 -4.47 -30.17
N THR A 6 18.64 -4.47 -30.38
CA THR A 6 19.29 -5.02 -31.56
C THR A 6 19.16 -6.55 -31.55
N LEU A 7 18.23 -7.06 -32.35
CA LEU A 7 18.03 -8.49 -32.60
C LEU A 7 19.06 -8.93 -33.63
N ILE A 8 20.28 -9.26 -33.19
CA ILE A 8 21.31 -9.85 -34.06
C ILE A 8 21.02 -11.34 -34.19
N VAL A 9 20.50 -11.71 -35.36
CA VAL A 9 20.41 -13.07 -35.87
C VAL A 9 21.85 -13.56 -36.14
N SER A 10 22.41 -14.33 -35.22
CA SER A 10 23.68 -15.05 -35.43
C SER A 10 23.39 -16.39 -36.11
N LEU A 11 23.24 -16.37 -37.44
CA LEU A 11 23.13 -17.56 -38.27
C LEU A 11 24.35 -17.63 -39.21
N ALA A 12 25.50 -18.09 -38.71
CA ALA A 12 26.62 -18.46 -39.57
C ALA A 12 27.58 -19.46 -38.91
N ALA A 13 27.74 -20.59 -39.59
CA ALA A 13 28.90 -21.49 -39.60
C ALA A 13 29.18 -22.38 -38.36
N VAL A 14 28.51 -23.53 -38.32
CA VAL A 14 29.16 -24.79 -37.87
C VAL A 14 29.02 -25.79 -39.01
N SER A 15 30.08 -25.92 -39.80
CA SER A 15 30.17 -26.85 -40.93
C SER A 15 31.35 -27.80 -40.71
N HIS A 16 31.22 -28.76 -39.79
CA HIS A 16 32.08 -29.95 -39.74
C HIS A 16 31.31 -31.11 -39.08
N GLY A 17 30.84 -32.04 -39.90
CA GLY A 17 30.82 -33.47 -39.55
C GLY A 17 29.87 -34.01 -38.49
N ALA A 18 28.79 -33.31 -38.11
CA ALA A 18 27.67 -33.95 -37.42
C ALA A 18 26.58 -34.23 -38.45
N GLU A 19 26.09 -35.47 -38.54
CA GLU A 19 24.77 -35.74 -39.11
C GLU A 19 23.79 -34.77 -38.43
N LEU A 20 23.41 -33.71 -39.14
CA LEU A 20 22.34 -32.82 -38.77
C LEU A 20 21.05 -33.63 -38.93
N ALA A 21 20.79 -34.49 -37.95
CA ALA A 21 19.43 -34.84 -37.59
C ALA A 21 18.74 -33.51 -37.30
N LEU A 22 18.13 -32.92 -38.33
CA LEU A 22 17.25 -31.77 -38.19
C LEU A 22 16.35 -32.11 -36.99
N PRO A 23 16.33 -31.29 -35.93
CA PRO A 23 15.47 -31.56 -34.80
C PRO A 23 14.09 -31.78 -35.40
N ASN A 24 13.52 -32.97 -35.17
CA ASN A 24 12.19 -33.24 -35.66
C ASN A 24 11.29 -32.09 -35.17
N PHE A 25 10.31 -31.70 -35.97
CA PHE A 25 9.44 -30.57 -35.66
C PHE A 25 8.88 -30.64 -34.22
N GLU A 26 8.64 -31.86 -33.72
CA GLU A 26 8.26 -32.16 -32.34
C GLU A 26 9.30 -31.74 -31.29
N ALA A 27 10.59 -31.96 -31.50
CA ALA A 27 11.68 -31.52 -30.62
C ALA A 27 11.80 -29.99 -30.62
N ALA A 28 11.59 -29.34 -31.78
CA ALA A 28 11.56 -27.88 -31.88
C ALA A 28 10.35 -27.30 -31.12
N ILE A 29 9.16 -27.89 -31.26
CA ILE A 29 7.97 -27.50 -30.49
C ILE A 29 8.17 -27.72 -28.99
N THR A 30 8.74 -28.87 -28.61
CA THR A 30 8.99 -29.21 -27.21
C THR A 30 10.00 -28.24 -26.58
N GLY A 31 11.07 -27.90 -27.32
CA GLY A 31 12.04 -26.88 -26.92
C GLY A 31 11.41 -25.49 -26.78
N LEU A 32 10.56 -25.08 -27.73
CA LEU A 32 9.83 -23.81 -27.66
C LEU A 32 8.88 -23.77 -26.46
N ARG A 33 8.14 -24.85 -26.19
CA ARG A 33 7.25 -24.97 -25.02
C ARG A 33 8.03 -24.86 -23.72
N ALA A 34 9.16 -25.56 -23.61
CA ALA A 34 10.04 -25.49 -22.45
C ALA A 34 10.57 -24.06 -22.23
N GLN A 35 10.98 -23.39 -23.30
CA GLN A 35 11.46 -22.00 -23.24
C GLN A 35 10.36 -21.02 -22.83
N ILE A 36 9.15 -21.13 -23.40
CA ILE A 36 7.99 -20.30 -23.03
C ILE A 36 7.63 -20.52 -21.56
N LEU A 37 7.63 -21.77 -21.09
CA LEU A 37 7.36 -22.08 -19.68
C LEU A 37 8.44 -21.49 -18.76
N ALA A 38 9.72 -21.62 -19.12
CA ALA A 38 10.81 -21.04 -18.35
C ALA A 38 10.70 -19.51 -18.25
N THR A 39 10.48 -18.82 -19.37
CA THR A 39 10.28 -17.35 -19.39
C THR A 39 9.05 -16.94 -18.59
N ARG A 40 7.96 -17.71 -18.65
CA ARG A 40 6.76 -17.42 -17.87
C ARG A 40 7.01 -17.57 -16.37
N VAL A 41 7.74 -18.60 -15.95
CA VAL A 41 8.11 -18.79 -14.53
C VAL A 41 8.96 -17.61 -14.04
N GLU A 42 9.96 -17.19 -14.82
CA GLU A 42 10.82 -16.05 -14.47
C GLU A 42 10.01 -14.74 -14.37
N GLN A 43 9.10 -14.49 -15.30
CA GLN A 43 8.21 -13.32 -15.24
C GLN A 43 7.29 -13.33 -14.01
N VAL A 44 6.77 -14.49 -13.61
CA VAL A 44 5.95 -14.63 -12.40
C VAL A 44 6.80 -14.37 -11.16
N GLN A 45 8.01 -14.94 -11.09
CA GLN A 45 8.92 -14.70 -9.96
C GLN A 45 9.30 -13.23 -9.82
N ALA A 46 9.61 -12.54 -10.93
CA ALA A 46 9.94 -11.11 -10.92
C ALA A 46 8.76 -10.26 -10.44
N ARG A 47 7.53 -10.58 -10.88
CA ARG A 47 6.30 -9.90 -10.42
C ARG A 47 6.05 -10.13 -8.94
N ASN A 48 6.27 -11.34 -8.44
CA ASN A 48 6.07 -11.66 -7.03
C ASN A 48 7.12 -10.97 -6.16
N ALA A 49 8.39 -10.91 -6.61
CA ALA A 49 9.42 -10.13 -5.93
C ALA A 49 9.06 -8.63 -5.85
N ALA A 50 8.55 -8.06 -6.94
CA ALA A 50 8.09 -6.67 -6.95
C ALA A 50 6.91 -6.45 -6.00
N ALA A 51 5.91 -7.35 -6.00
CA ALA A 51 4.76 -7.28 -5.10
C ALA A 51 5.18 -7.39 -3.62
N ALA A 52 6.13 -8.28 -3.30
CA ALA A 52 6.67 -8.38 -1.94
C ALA A 52 7.37 -7.08 -1.51
N SER A 53 8.17 -6.48 -2.39
CA SER A 53 8.82 -5.20 -2.11
C SER A 53 7.82 -4.06 -1.92
N ASP A 54 6.74 -4.03 -2.72
CA ASP A 54 5.68 -3.03 -2.58
C ASP A 54 4.95 -3.19 -1.23
N LEU A 55 4.65 -4.43 -0.82
CA LEU A 55 4.04 -4.73 0.47
C LEU A 55 4.93 -4.31 1.65
N ASP A 56 6.23 -4.60 1.59
CA ASP A 56 7.18 -4.22 2.65
C ASP A 56 7.40 -2.70 2.72
N ARG A 57 7.41 -2.02 1.56
CA ARG A 57 7.42 -0.54 1.50
C ARG A 57 6.18 0.03 2.17
N LEU A 58 4.98 -0.41 1.76
CA LEU A 58 3.73 0.10 2.33
C LEU A 58 3.58 -0.23 3.81
N ALA A 59 4.09 -1.39 4.26
CA ALA A 59 4.15 -1.72 5.68
C ALA A 59 5.02 -0.73 6.45
N SER A 60 6.13 -0.29 5.86
CA SER A 60 7.03 0.70 6.47
C SER A 60 6.41 2.10 6.47
N ASP A 61 5.77 2.51 5.37
CA ASP A 61 5.03 3.77 5.28
C ASP A 61 3.90 3.83 6.32
N THR A 62 3.16 2.73 6.47
CA THR A 62 2.07 2.59 7.45
C THR A 62 2.58 2.68 8.89
N ARG A 63 3.75 2.11 9.21
CA ARG A 63 4.41 2.30 10.50
C ARG A 63 4.88 3.74 10.70
N GLY A 64 5.31 4.43 9.64
CA GLY A 64 5.64 5.86 9.69
C GLY A 64 4.45 6.73 10.13
N LEU A 65 3.23 6.34 9.75
CA LEU A 65 2.01 7.02 10.19
C LEU A 65 1.79 6.94 11.70
N GLN A 66 2.23 5.88 12.36
CA GLN A 66 2.06 5.70 13.80
C GLN A 66 2.64 6.88 14.59
N TRP A 67 3.88 7.26 14.30
CA TRP A 67 4.53 8.40 14.97
C TRP A 67 3.81 9.71 14.69
N THR A 68 3.34 9.89 13.46
CA THR A 68 2.59 11.08 13.05
C THR A 68 1.26 11.18 13.79
N ALA A 69 0.51 10.07 13.88
CA ALA A 69 -0.77 9.99 14.59
C ALA A 69 -0.60 10.23 16.10
N GLN A 70 0.42 9.62 16.73
CA GLN A 70 0.71 9.85 18.14
C GLN A 70 1.02 11.32 18.45
N ARG A 71 1.84 11.96 17.62
CA ARG A 71 2.14 13.39 17.76
C ARG A 71 0.88 14.24 17.59
N LEU A 72 0.08 13.97 16.56
CA LEU A 72 -1.18 14.68 16.30
C LEU A 72 -2.17 14.55 17.46
N ARG A 73 -2.22 13.39 18.11
CA ARG A 73 -3.04 13.19 19.31
C ARG A 73 -2.63 14.14 20.43
N PHE A 74 -1.34 14.31 20.69
CA PHE A 74 -0.85 15.25 21.70
C PHE A 74 -1.12 16.70 21.30
N ASP A 75 -0.87 17.05 20.03
CA ASP A 75 -1.11 18.40 19.52
C ASP A 75 -2.61 18.77 19.61
N LEU A 76 -3.52 17.85 19.24
CA LEU A 76 -4.96 18.06 19.37
C LEU A 76 -5.41 18.20 20.83
N SER A 77 -4.86 17.38 21.73
CA SER A 77 -5.15 17.51 23.16
C SER A 77 -4.70 18.86 23.72
N ASP A 78 -3.55 19.36 23.28
CA ASP A 78 -3.07 20.69 23.67
C ASP A 78 -3.96 21.81 23.13
N ILE A 79 -4.29 21.77 21.84
CA ILE A 79 -5.23 22.70 21.21
C ILE A 79 -6.57 22.70 21.93
N ARG A 80 -7.10 21.53 22.30
CA ARG A 80 -8.35 21.42 23.06
C ARG A 80 -8.27 22.17 24.40
N ARG A 81 -7.23 21.91 25.20
CA ARG A 81 -7.04 22.59 26.49
C ARG A 81 -6.92 24.10 26.34
N ARG A 82 -6.22 24.56 25.31
CA ARG A 82 -6.06 26.00 25.02
C ARG A 82 -7.36 26.63 24.53
N ALA A 83 -8.10 25.95 23.65
CA ALA A 83 -9.40 26.38 23.16
C ALA A 83 -10.41 26.61 24.30
N GLN A 84 -10.46 25.71 25.28
CA GLN A 84 -11.34 25.82 26.45
C GLN A 84 -11.08 27.07 27.31
N ARG A 85 -9.86 27.63 27.25
CA ARG A 85 -9.44 28.81 28.03
C ARG A 85 -9.18 30.01 27.15
N TYR A 86 -9.56 29.93 25.87
CA TYR A 86 -9.14 30.90 24.88
C TYR A 86 -9.74 32.27 25.18
N GLN A 87 -8.85 33.23 25.33
CA GLN A 87 -9.16 34.66 25.31
C GLN A 87 -8.16 35.30 24.33
N PRO A 88 -8.61 36.10 23.35
CA PRO A 88 -7.72 36.64 22.31
C PRO A 88 -6.50 37.40 22.86
N SER A 89 -6.62 38.02 24.03
CA SER A 89 -5.53 38.75 24.70
C SER A 89 -4.47 37.86 25.33
N ASN A 90 -4.80 36.61 25.66
CA ASN A 90 -3.95 35.74 26.49
C ASN A 90 -3.21 34.67 25.67
N ASP A 91 -3.63 34.41 24.42
CA ASP A 91 -2.99 33.44 23.54
C ASP A 91 -2.99 33.92 22.07
N PRO A 92 -2.10 34.86 21.71
CA PRO A 92 -2.02 35.41 20.36
C PRO A 92 -1.55 34.38 19.31
N PHE A 93 -0.90 33.28 19.75
CA PHE A 93 -0.36 32.26 18.85
C PHE A 93 -1.31 31.09 18.60
N PHE A 94 -2.42 31.00 19.35
CA PHE A 94 -3.41 29.92 19.26
C PHE A 94 -3.82 29.61 17.83
N ARG A 95 -4.14 30.64 17.03
CA ARG A 95 -4.57 30.45 15.64
C ARG A 95 -3.49 29.85 14.76
N SER A 96 -2.23 30.25 14.98
CA SER A 96 -1.09 29.70 14.22
C SER A 96 -0.89 28.22 14.53
N ASP A 97 -0.94 27.85 15.81
CA ASP A 97 -0.81 26.46 16.24
C ASP A 97 -1.99 25.61 15.77
N LEU A 98 -3.21 26.14 15.85
CA LEU A 98 -4.41 25.49 15.33
C LEU A 98 -4.29 25.22 13.82
N ASN A 99 -3.86 26.22 13.05
CA ASN A 99 -3.61 26.04 11.62
C ASN A 99 -2.57 24.94 11.40
N ARG A 100 -1.44 24.94 12.12
CA ARG A 100 -0.42 23.89 12.00
C ARG A 100 -1.00 22.49 12.24
N VAL A 101 -1.89 22.34 13.23
CA VAL A 101 -2.58 21.06 13.48
C VAL A 101 -3.49 20.68 12.31
N VAL A 102 -4.25 21.63 11.74
CA VAL A 102 -5.06 21.41 10.54
C VAL A 102 -4.20 20.95 9.35
N TRP A 103 -3.06 21.59 9.11
CA TRP A 103 -2.11 21.19 8.05
C TRP A 103 -1.59 19.77 8.27
N ASN A 104 -1.18 19.44 9.50
CA ASN A 104 -0.69 18.11 9.83
C ASN A 104 -1.78 17.03 9.68
N LEU A 105 -3.03 17.33 10.05
CA LEU A 105 -4.17 16.42 9.84
C LEU A 105 -4.46 16.20 8.36
N ARG A 106 -4.39 17.25 7.55
CA ARG A 106 -4.56 17.15 6.10
C ARG A 106 -3.47 16.28 5.48
N ASP A 107 -2.22 16.49 5.89
CA ASP A 107 -1.09 15.70 5.39
C ASP A 107 -1.21 14.23 5.81
N LEU A 108 -1.69 13.96 7.04
CA LEU A 108 -2.04 12.60 7.48
C LEU A 108 -3.13 11.99 6.58
N ALA A 109 -4.23 12.71 6.34
CA ALA A 109 -5.33 12.23 5.50
C ALA A 109 -4.84 11.89 4.08
N TRP A 110 -4.03 12.75 3.47
CA TRP A 110 -3.44 12.48 2.16
C TRP A 110 -2.46 11.30 2.17
N ALA A 111 -1.66 11.15 3.22
CA ALA A 111 -0.76 10.01 3.35
C ALA A 111 -1.53 8.68 3.43
N VAL A 112 -2.58 8.64 4.27
CA VAL A 112 -3.45 7.46 4.40
C VAL A 112 -4.19 7.18 3.09
N GLN A 113 -4.71 8.20 2.41
CA GLN A 113 -5.39 8.05 1.12
C GLN A 113 -4.48 7.42 0.06
N ARG A 114 -3.21 7.83 -0.01
CA ARG A 114 -2.23 7.23 -0.93
C ARG A 114 -1.97 5.75 -0.59
N ILE A 115 -1.77 5.45 0.68
CA ILE A 115 -1.58 4.06 1.13
C ILE A 115 -2.81 3.21 0.80
N ARG A 116 -4.03 3.75 0.97
CA ARG A 116 -5.27 3.08 0.56
C ARG A 116 -5.29 2.76 -0.92
N MET A 117 -5.02 3.75 -1.78
CA MET A 117 -5.01 3.53 -3.24
C MET A 117 -3.97 2.48 -3.67
N ASP A 118 -2.79 2.50 -3.06
CA ASP A 118 -1.75 1.51 -3.32
C ASP A 118 -2.16 0.11 -2.82
N ALA A 119 -2.79 0.03 -1.64
CA ALA A 119 -3.34 -1.20 -1.09
C ALA A 119 -4.45 -1.79 -1.98
N ASP A 120 -5.37 -0.94 -2.45
CA ASP A 120 -6.44 -1.35 -3.38
C ASP A 120 -5.86 -1.88 -4.70
N ARG A 121 -4.85 -1.19 -5.25
CA ARG A 121 -4.14 -1.64 -6.46
C ARG A 121 -3.49 -3.01 -6.24
N LEU A 122 -2.85 -3.23 -5.10
CA LEU A 122 -2.25 -4.53 -4.77
C LEU A 122 -3.33 -5.60 -4.55
N ALA A 123 -4.45 -5.27 -3.90
CA ALA A 123 -5.57 -6.19 -3.69
C ALA A 123 -6.18 -6.66 -5.02
N MET A 124 -6.34 -5.76 -6.00
CA MET A 124 -6.82 -6.10 -7.34
C MET A 124 -5.87 -7.05 -8.08
N ASN A 125 -4.56 -6.90 -7.88
CA ASN A 125 -3.53 -7.67 -8.58
C ASN A 125 -3.01 -8.89 -7.79
N ALA A 126 -3.44 -9.08 -6.55
CA ALA A 126 -2.98 -10.17 -5.69
C ALA A 126 -3.41 -11.53 -6.27
N GLN A 127 -2.46 -12.46 -6.30
CA GLN A 127 -2.65 -13.84 -6.76
C GLN A 127 -2.26 -14.83 -5.66
N PRO A 128 -2.76 -16.07 -5.70
CA PRO A 128 -2.30 -17.14 -4.82
C PRO A 128 -0.80 -17.39 -4.99
N ASP A 129 0.00 -17.04 -3.98
CA ASP A 129 1.43 -17.34 -3.93
C ASP A 129 1.90 -17.49 -2.47
N PRO A 130 2.35 -18.68 -2.06
CA PRO A 130 2.91 -18.92 -0.73
C PRO A 130 4.07 -17.98 -0.36
N ASN A 131 4.86 -17.52 -1.33
CA ASN A 131 6.02 -16.66 -1.06
C ASN A 131 5.61 -15.26 -0.59
N LEU A 132 4.40 -14.79 -0.97
CA LEU A 132 3.89 -13.47 -0.60
C LEU A 132 3.23 -13.44 0.79
N VAL A 133 2.91 -14.61 1.36
CA VAL A 133 2.15 -14.70 2.62
C VAL A 133 2.85 -13.96 3.76
N SER A 134 4.17 -14.06 3.87
CA SER A 134 4.92 -13.40 4.94
C SER A 134 4.89 -11.87 4.81
N ALA A 135 5.06 -11.34 3.60
CA ALA A 135 5.01 -9.91 3.31
C ALA A 135 3.59 -9.36 3.51
N ALA A 136 2.57 -10.06 3.00
CA ALA A 136 1.17 -9.69 3.19
C ALA A 136 0.76 -9.67 4.67
N ARG A 137 1.26 -10.63 5.47
CA ARG A 137 1.01 -10.63 6.92
C ARG A 137 1.65 -9.43 7.60
N ARG A 138 2.94 -9.14 7.32
CA ARG A 138 3.62 -7.95 7.86
C ARG A 138 2.90 -6.65 7.49
N PHE A 139 2.39 -6.57 6.26
CA PHE A 139 1.61 -5.44 5.78
C PHE A 139 0.29 -5.30 6.54
N LYS A 140 -0.51 -6.37 6.67
CA LYS A 140 -1.74 -6.37 7.47
C LYS A 140 -1.48 -5.98 8.92
N ASP A 141 -0.47 -6.56 9.55
CA ASP A 141 -0.16 -6.31 10.96
C ASP A 141 0.20 -4.84 11.20
N SER A 142 0.81 -4.17 10.21
CA SER A 142 1.10 -2.73 10.30
C SER A 142 -0.18 -1.86 10.38
N PHE A 143 -1.28 -2.27 9.75
CA PHE A 143 -2.54 -1.53 9.84
C PHE A 143 -3.25 -1.70 11.17
N THR A 144 -3.15 -2.87 11.80
CA THR A 144 -3.84 -3.10 13.09
C THR A 144 -3.42 -2.07 14.14
N TRP A 145 -2.14 -1.69 14.16
CA TRP A 145 -1.67 -0.61 15.03
C TRP A 145 -2.10 0.77 14.52
N SER A 146 -1.84 1.08 13.26
CA SER A 146 -2.10 2.42 12.71
C SER A 146 -3.59 2.80 12.70
N GLU A 147 -4.49 1.85 12.49
CA GLU A 147 -5.93 2.05 12.62
C GLU A 147 -6.31 2.47 14.04
N SER A 148 -5.74 1.83 15.06
CA SER A 148 -5.99 2.18 16.46
C SER A 148 -5.53 3.61 16.75
N GLU A 149 -4.31 3.97 16.36
CA GLU A 149 -3.76 5.32 16.59
C GLU A 149 -4.54 6.41 15.85
N ILE A 150 -4.90 6.17 14.59
CA ILE A 150 -5.72 7.11 13.81
C ILE A 150 -7.13 7.18 14.40
N GLY A 151 -7.68 6.09 14.92
CA GLY A 151 -8.93 6.07 15.67
C GLY A 151 -8.88 6.95 16.93
N TRP A 152 -7.76 6.94 17.67
CA TRP A 152 -7.54 7.86 18.79
C TRP A 152 -7.47 9.31 18.34
N VAL A 153 -6.76 9.61 17.25
CA VAL A 153 -6.69 10.97 16.67
C VAL A 153 -8.08 11.45 16.27
N ALA A 154 -8.87 10.63 15.58
CA ALA A 154 -10.23 10.96 15.18
C ALA A 154 -11.14 11.20 16.39
N ASN A 155 -11.04 10.39 17.44
CA ASN A 155 -11.78 10.62 18.66
C ASN A 155 -11.39 11.94 19.33
N GLU A 156 -10.09 12.22 19.47
CA GLU A 156 -9.59 13.48 20.05
C GLU A 156 -10.00 14.69 19.21
N ALA A 157 -9.97 14.57 17.88
CA ALA A 157 -10.41 15.61 16.95
C ALA A 157 -11.89 15.96 17.11
N ARG A 158 -12.77 14.99 17.37
CA ARG A 158 -14.19 15.25 17.65
C ARG A 158 -14.38 16.07 18.93
N TRP A 159 -13.60 15.82 19.98
CA TRP A 159 -13.64 16.64 21.20
C TRP A 159 -13.05 18.02 20.96
N ALA A 160 -11.91 18.10 20.28
CA ALA A 160 -11.27 19.35 19.92
C ALA A 160 -12.17 20.23 19.05
N GLU A 161 -12.91 19.65 18.10
CA GLU A 161 -13.85 20.37 17.24
C GLU A 161 -14.83 21.22 18.06
N TRP A 162 -15.49 20.64 19.07
CA TRP A 162 -16.45 21.37 19.90
C TRP A 162 -15.82 22.54 20.65
N ASP A 163 -14.64 22.33 21.23
CA ASP A 163 -13.95 23.36 22.00
C ASP A 163 -13.38 24.47 21.09
N ILE A 164 -12.85 24.11 19.92
CA ILE A 164 -12.36 25.06 18.90
C ILE A 164 -13.52 25.90 18.35
N ARG A 165 -14.70 25.30 18.08
CA ARG A 165 -15.91 26.05 17.69
C ARG A 165 -16.33 27.04 18.76
N ARG A 166 -16.34 26.63 20.03
CA ARG A 166 -16.66 27.50 21.17
C ARG A 166 -15.67 28.66 21.33
N ALA A 167 -14.39 28.42 21.01
CA ALA A 167 -13.36 29.45 20.99
C ALA A 167 -13.48 30.43 19.80
N GLY A 168 -14.44 30.23 18.89
CA GLY A 168 -14.71 31.13 17.77
C GLY A 168 -14.08 30.72 16.43
N PHE A 169 -13.40 29.57 16.36
CA PHE A 169 -12.67 29.11 15.17
C PHE A 169 -13.45 28.03 14.41
N SER A 170 -14.65 28.39 13.94
CA SER A 170 -15.58 27.41 13.37
C SER A 170 -15.08 26.74 12.08
N MET A 171 -14.30 27.46 11.26
CA MET A 171 -13.76 26.92 10.01
C MET A 171 -12.65 25.91 10.27
N GLU A 172 -11.71 26.26 11.13
CA GLU A 172 -10.61 25.39 11.53
C GLU A 172 -11.14 24.13 12.26
N ALA A 173 -12.19 24.26 13.07
CA ALA A 173 -12.85 23.11 13.69
C ALA A 173 -13.49 22.16 12.68
N TRP A 174 -14.12 22.71 11.63
CA TRP A 174 -14.67 21.90 10.54
C TRP A 174 -13.57 21.16 9.79
N ASP A 175 -12.44 21.83 9.51
CA ASP A 175 -11.28 21.21 8.87
C ASP A 175 -10.68 20.08 9.74
N VAL A 176 -10.55 20.28 11.06
CA VAL A 176 -10.10 19.25 12.01
C VAL A 176 -11.00 18.02 11.93
N SER A 177 -12.31 18.22 11.98
CA SER A 177 -13.31 17.14 11.90
C SER A 177 -13.24 16.40 10.56
N ARG A 178 -13.17 17.14 9.46
CA ARG A 178 -13.10 16.60 8.10
C ARG A 178 -11.86 15.75 7.90
N TYR A 179 -10.66 16.30 8.12
CA TYR A 179 -9.42 15.59 7.81
C TYR A 179 -9.19 14.39 8.71
N SER A 180 -9.56 14.49 9.99
CA SER A 180 -9.49 13.33 10.90
C SER A 180 -10.48 12.23 10.52
N GLY A 181 -11.70 12.59 10.12
CA GLY A 181 -12.71 11.65 9.63
C GLY A 181 -12.32 10.97 8.30
N ASP A 182 -11.74 11.72 7.37
CA ASP A 182 -11.23 11.16 6.11
C ASP A 182 -10.07 10.20 6.36
N ALA A 183 -9.12 10.55 7.24
CA ALA A 183 -8.03 9.65 7.63
C ALA A 183 -8.54 8.36 8.30
N GLU A 184 -9.53 8.45 9.20
CA GLU A 184 -10.14 7.29 9.87
C GLU A 184 -10.87 6.38 8.88
N ARG A 185 -11.59 6.94 7.91
CA ARG A 185 -12.27 6.16 6.87
C ARG A 185 -11.25 5.46 5.98
N ASP A 186 -10.27 6.19 5.47
CA ASP A 186 -9.30 5.66 4.51
C ASP A 186 -8.39 4.59 5.13
N ILE A 187 -8.03 4.69 6.42
CA ILE A 187 -7.20 3.66 7.07
C ILE A 187 -7.98 2.35 7.27
N ARG A 188 -9.28 2.42 7.57
CA ARG A 188 -10.16 1.24 7.66
C ARG A 188 -10.31 0.57 6.31
N ASP A 189 -10.53 1.37 5.27
CA ASP A 189 -10.62 0.87 3.90
C ASP A 189 -9.31 0.17 3.50
N ALA A 190 -8.15 0.79 3.78
CA ALA A 190 -6.84 0.21 3.51
C ALA A 190 -6.60 -1.10 4.28
N HIS A 191 -7.04 -1.19 5.54
CA HIS A 191 -6.96 -2.42 6.33
C HIS A 191 -7.80 -3.55 5.70
N ARG A 192 -9.02 -3.26 5.22
CA ARG A 192 -9.83 -4.25 4.49
C ARG A 192 -9.14 -4.74 3.22
N SER A 193 -8.46 -3.86 2.50
CA SER A 193 -7.67 -4.24 1.31
C SER A 193 -6.47 -5.11 1.69
N ALA A 194 -5.81 -4.85 2.83
CA ALA A 194 -4.75 -5.70 3.35
C ALA A 194 -5.26 -7.10 3.76
N ASP A 195 -6.45 -7.20 4.37
CA ASP A 195 -7.12 -8.46 4.64
C ASP A 195 -7.42 -9.24 3.35
N GLU A 196 -7.92 -8.54 2.32
CA GLU A 196 -8.21 -9.15 1.04
C GLU A 196 -6.94 -9.69 0.37
N ILE A 197 -5.84 -8.95 0.40
CA ILE A 197 -4.53 -9.40 -0.10
C ILE A 197 -4.11 -10.67 0.63
N LEU A 198 -4.09 -10.65 1.98
CA LEU A 198 -3.67 -11.80 2.77
C LEU A 198 -4.52 -13.03 2.48
N ARG A 199 -5.83 -12.86 2.38
CA ARG A 199 -6.76 -13.92 2.02
C ARG A 199 -6.45 -14.50 0.63
N LYS A 200 -6.22 -13.66 -0.39
CA LYS A 200 -5.91 -14.09 -1.77
C LYS A 200 -4.59 -14.85 -1.86
N VAL A 201 -3.53 -14.36 -1.23
CA VAL A 201 -2.20 -15.01 -1.28
C VAL A 201 -2.16 -16.34 -0.54
N GLN A 202 -3.04 -16.54 0.47
CA GLN A 202 -3.16 -17.79 1.23
C GLN A 202 -3.99 -18.87 0.54
N GLN A 203 -4.73 -18.54 -0.53
CA GLN A 203 -5.54 -19.54 -1.21
C GLN A 203 -4.64 -20.64 -1.79
N PRO A 204 -5.04 -21.92 -1.68
CA PRO A 204 -4.31 -23.00 -2.34
C PRO A 204 -4.32 -22.75 -3.86
N VAL A 205 -3.15 -22.87 -4.48
CA VAL A 205 -3.03 -22.79 -5.94
C VAL A 205 -3.92 -23.89 -6.53
N PRO A 206 -4.88 -23.57 -7.42
CA PRO A 206 -5.73 -24.57 -8.04
C PRO A 206 -4.85 -25.61 -8.72
N GLN A 207 -4.88 -26.87 -8.25
CA GLN A 207 -4.18 -27.93 -8.96
C GLN A 207 -4.85 -28.12 -10.32
N PRO A 208 -4.07 -28.28 -11.41
CA PRO A 208 -4.64 -28.57 -12.72
C PRO A 208 -5.46 -29.85 -12.59
N THR A 209 -6.76 -29.77 -12.90
CA THR A 209 -7.63 -30.94 -12.90
C THR A 209 -7.04 -31.95 -13.89
N PRO A 210 -6.75 -33.20 -13.48
CA PRO A 210 -6.21 -34.18 -14.41
C PRO A 210 -7.19 -34.32 -15.59
N ALA A 211 -6.66 -34.21 -16.82
CA ALA A 211 -7.47 -34.37 -18.01
C ALA A 211 -8.19 -35.74 -17.96
N PRO A 212 -9.47 -35.82 -18.36
CA PRO A 212 -10.18 -37.10 -18.38
C PRO A 212 -9.38 -38.09 -19.23
N GLN A 213 -9.02 -39.22 -18.63
CA GLN A 213 -8.41 -40.33 -19.35
C GLN A 213 -9.48 -40.87 -20.32
N SER A 214 -9.32 -40.56 -21.60
CA SER A 214 -10.12 -41.05 -22.72
C SER A 214 -9.64 -42.42 -23.17
#